data_AF-A0A915MBN9-F1
#
_entry.id   AF-A0A915MBN9-F1
#
_cell.length_a   1.000
_cell.length_b   1.000
_cell.length_c   1.000
_cell.angle_alpha   90.00
_cell.angle_beta   90.00
_cell.angle_gamma   90.00
#
_symmetry.space_group_name_H-M   'P 1'
#
loop_
_entity.id
_entity.type
_entity.pdbx_description
1 polymer ?
#
loop_
_entity_poly.entity_id
_entity_poly.type
_entity_poly.pdbx_seq_one_letter_code
_entity_poly.pdbx_strand_id
1 'polypeptide(L)'
;MIVNKLPTISIDSSTRFQTIIGFGGAFTDSVGLNLNSLSATTRESLIKNYFHPEEGIGYSIGRVPIASTDFSTREYSYVEQDGDFELKTFSLAKEDFEYKASFEVLTFVLYSNLKASK
;
A
#
# COMPACT_ATOMS: atom_id res chain seq x y z
N MET A 1 -43.72 -30.38 -16.80
CA MET A 1 -43.04 -29.07 -16.88
C MET A 1 -41.90 -29.09 -15.87
N ILE A 2 -40.64 -29.13 -16.31
CA ILE A 2 -39.49 -28.99 -15.41
C ILE A 2 -39.29 -27.49 -15.22
N VAL A 3 -39.55 -26.99 -14.01
CA VAL A 3 -39.23 -25.61 -13.65
C VAL A 3 -37.76 -25.57 -13.31
N ASN A 4 -36.93 -25.09 -14.24
CA ASN A 4 -35.52 -24.79 -13.96
C ASN A 4 -35.46 -23.64 -12.97
N LYS A 5 -35.34 -23.97 -11.68
CA LYS A 5 -35.17 -22.98 -10.62
C LYS A 5 -33.80 -22.35 -10.78
N LEU A 6 -33.77 -21.06 -11.15
CA LEU A 6 -32.52 -20.31 -11.22
C LEU A 6 -31.87 -20.24 -9.83
N PRO A 7 -30.53 -20.32 -9.77
CA PRO A 7 -29.83 -20.15 -8.50
C PRO A 7 -30.20 -18.79 -7.89
N THR A 8 -30.55 -18.81 -6.60
CA THR A 8 -30.97 -17.62 -5.85
C THR A 8 -30.00 -17.41 -4.70
N ILE A 9 -29.53 -16.17 -4.54
CA ILE A 9 -28.72 -15.73 -3.40
C ILE A 9 -29.61 -14.92 -2.46
N SER A 10 -29.58 -15.24 -1.17
CA SER A 10 -30.31 -14.52 -0.12
C SER A 10 -29.33 -13.85 0.83
N ILE A 11 -29.63 -12.62 1.25
CA ILE A 11 -28.82 -11.82 2.17
C ILE A 11 -29.69 -11.45 3.37
N ASP A 12 -29.25 -11.81 4.58
CA ASP A 12 -29.85 -11.37 5.83
C ASP A 12 -29.02 -10.24 6.43
N SER A 13 -29.55 -9.01 6.35
CA SER A 13 -28.92 -7.81 6.90
C SER A 13 -29.21 -7.62 8.40
N SER A 14 -29.66 -8.63 9.14
CA SER A 14 -29.68 -8.62 10.62
C SER A 14 -28.50 -9.39 11.23
N THR A 15 -28.04 -10.44 10.55
CA THR A 15 -26.83 -11.17 10.91
C THR A 15 -25.58 -10.33 10.61
N ARG A 16 -24.63 -10.25 11.56
CA ARG A 16 -23.37 -9.49 11.42
C ARG A 16 -22.17 -10.38 11.71
N PHE A 17 -21.07 -10.10 11.02
CA PHE A 17 -19.77 -10.75 11.23
C PHE A 17 -18.69 -9.68 11.48
N GLN A 18 -17.46 -9.91 11.04
CA GLN A 18 -16.35 -8.99 11.21
C GLN A 18 -16.54 -7.66 10.46
N THR A 19 -15.97 -6.60 11.01
CA THR A 19 -15.77 -5.34 10.28
C THR A 19 -14.56 -5.47 9.38
N ILE A 20 -14.69 -5.02 8.13
CA ILE A 20 -13.56 -4.90 7.20
C ILE A 20 -12.88 -3.55 7.42
N ILE A 21 -11.56 -3.58 7.67
CA ILE A 21 -10.78 -2.37 7.94
C ILE A 21 -10.59 -1.53 6.68
N GLY A 22 -10.43 -2.18 5.52
CA GLY A 22 -10.23 -1.55 4.23
C GLY A 22 -9.56 -2.48 3.23
N PHE A 23 -9.18 -1.92 2.08
CA PHE A 23 -8.48 -2.60 0.99
C PHE A 23 -7.34 -1.71 0.49
N GLY A 24 -6.28 -2.30 -0.06
CA GLY A 24 -5.03 -1.57 -0.25
C GLY A 24 -3.96 -2.28 -1.06
N GLY A 25 -2.79 -1.65 -1.10
CA GLY A 25 -1.59 -2.14 -1.78
C GLY A 25 -0.32 -2.00 -0.93
N ALA A 26 0.83 -2.38 -1.49
CA ALA A 26 2.13 -2.24 -0.84
C ALA A 26 2.98 -1.15 -1.50
N PHE A 27 3.70 -0.38 -0.70
CA PHE A 27 4.64 0.66 -1.12
C PHE A 27 6.07 0.12 -1.05
N THR A 28 6.41 -0.77 -2.00
CA THR A 28 7.75 -1.35 -2.12
C THR A 28 8.70 -0.40 -2.85
N ASP A 29 10.01 -0.67 -2.78
CA ASP A 29 11.02 0.13 -3.50
C ASP A 29 10.78 0.11 -5.01
N SER A 30 10.39 -1.06 -5.56
CA SER A 30 9.98 -1.19 -6.96
C SER A 30 8.82 -0.27 -7.33
N VAL A 31 7.85 -0.04 -6.43
CA VAL A 31 6.76 0.91 -6.68
C VAL A 31 7.32 2.33 -6.80
N GLY A 32 8.13 2.78 -5.85
CA GLY A 32 8.74 4.10 -5.90
C GLY A 32 9.61 4.32 -7.15
N LEU A 33 10.40 3.31 -7.53
CA LEU A 33 11.21 3.31 -8.75
C LEU A 33 10.35 3.46 -10.01
N ASN A 34 9.31 2.65 -10.16
CA ASN A 34 8.44 2.70 -11.33
C ASN A 34 7.67 4.02 -11.40
N LEU A 35 7.18 4.53 -10.27
CA LEU A 35 6.49 5.82 -10.25
C LEU A 35 7.44 6.98 -10.60
N ASN A 36 8.68 6.93 -10.11
CA ASN A 36 9.72 7.92 -10.43
C ASN A 36 10.09 7.94 -11.93
N SER A 37 9.90 6.83 -12.64
CA SER A 37 10.12 6.72 -14.09
C SER A 37 9.00 7.38 -14.93
N LEU A 38 7.83 7.65 -14.34
CA LEU A 38 6.69 8.25 -15.03
C LEU A 38 6.81 9.78 -15.10
N SER A 39 6.17 10.35 -16.12
CA SER A 39 5.88 11.79 -16.16
C SER A 39 5.04 12.21 -14.95
N ALA A 40 5.14 13.49 -14.56
CA ALA A 40 4.39 14.00 -13.41
C ALA A 40 2.87 13.79 -13.55
N THR A 41 2.30 14.09 -14.72
CA THR A 41 0.85 13.95 -14.97
C THR A 41 0.40 12.49 -14.94
N THR A 42 1.19 11.56 -15.50
CA THR A 42 0.86 10.14 -15.45
C THR A 42 0.94 9.59 -14.03
N ARG A 43 1.95 10.01 -13.27
CA ARG A 43 2.10 9.65 -11.85
C ARG A 43 0.91 10.12 -11.02
N GLU A 44 0.50 11.37 -11.19
CA GLU A 44 -0.67 11.95 -10.51
C GLU A 44 -1.98 11.21 -10.87
N SER A 45 -2.19 10.90 -12.15
CA SER A 45 -3.38 10.15 -12.58
C SER A 45 -3.42 8.72 -12.00
N LEU A 46 -2.28 8.02 -11.99
CA LEU A 46 -2.19 6.68 -11.40
C LEU A 46 -2.52 6.71 -9.90
N ILE A 47 -1.94 7.67 -9.19
CA ILE A 47 -2.20 7.94 -7.78
C ILE A 47 -3.70 8.18 -7.53
N LYS A 48 -4.32 9.05 -8.33
CA LYS A 48 -5.75 9.38 -8.22
C LYS A 48 -6.63 8.14 -8.41
N ASN A 49 -6.36 7.34 -9.44
CA ASN A 49 -7.14 6.14 -9.75
C ASN A 49 -7.13 5.12 -8.62
N TYR A 50 -6.02 4.97 -7.88
CA TYR A 50 -5.97 4.03 -6.76
C TYR A 50 -6.65 4.55 -5.50
N PHE A 51 -6.44 5.81 -5.14
CA PHE A 51 -6.72 6.28 -3.77
C PHE A 51 -7.84 7.31 -3.65
N HIS A 52 -8.27 7.94 -4.75
CA HIS A 52 -9.38 8.88 -4.68
C HIS A 52 -10.68 8.12 -4.37
N PRO A 53 -11.50 8.57 -3.40
CA PRO A 53 -12.67 7.82 -2.92
C PRO A 53 -13.82 7.75 -3.92
N GLU A 54 -13.97 8.78 -4.76
CA GLU A 54 -15.08 8.87 -5.73
C GLU A 54 -14.61 8.68 -7.18
N GLU A 55 -13.57 9.40 -7.59
CA GLU A 55 -12.97 9.31 -8.94
C GLU A 55 -11.98 8.14 -9.12
N GLY A 56 -11.74 7.32 -8.09
CA GLY A 56 -10.85 6.17 -8.13
C GLY A 56 -11.48 4.94 -7.48
N ILE A 57 -10.67 3.92 -7.18
CA ILE A 57 -11.14 2.68 -6.52
C ILE A 57 -11.11 2.76 -4.98
N GLY A 58 -10.72 3.90 -4.42
CA GLY A 58 -10.81 4.16 -2.98
C GLY A 58 -9.97 3.26 -2.07
N TYR A 59 -8.72 2.95 -2.46
CA TYR A 59 -7.79 2.28 -1.55
C TYR A 59 -7.65 3.05 -0.23
N SER A 60 -7.78 2.30 0.87
CA SER A 60 -7.89 2.79 2.24
C SER A 60 -6.84 2.18 3.19
N ILE A 61 -6.03 1.25 2.67
CA ILE A 61 -4.88 0.64 3.39
C ILE A 61 -3.62 0.72 2.52
N GLY A 62 -2.48 0.90 3.18
CA GLY A 62 -1.16 0.77 2.58
C GLY A 62 -0.23 -0.05 3.46
N ARG A 63 0.59 -0.92 2.85
CA ARG A 63 1.63 -1.69 3.53
C ARG A 63 3.01 -1.17 3.12
N VAL A 64 3.81 -0.76 4.10
CA VAL A 64 5.20 -0.31 3.87
C VAL A 64 6.16 -1.38 4.39
N PRO A 65 7.04 -1.97 3.54
CA PRO A 65 8.06 -2.87 4.02
C PRO A 65 9.09 -2.15 4.90
N ILE A 66 9.53 -2.81 5.98
CA ILE A 66 10.67 -2.36 6.80
C ILE A 66 11.93 -2.87 6.11
N ALA A 67 12.79 -1.95 5.67
CA ALA A 67 13.97 -2.21 4.85
C ALA A 67 13.65 -2.91 3.50
N SER A 68 14.55 -3.77 3.02
CA SER A 68 14.42 -4.42 1.70
C SER A 68 13.40 -5.56 1.65
N THR A 69 12.98 -5.88 0.43
CA THR A 69 12.23 -7.10 0.07
C THR A 69 12.80 -7.69 -1.21
N ASP A 70 12.24 -8.79 -1.70
CA ASP A 70 12.46 -9.29 -3.07
C ASP A 70 12.07 -8.28 -4.17
N PHE A 71 11.26 -7.26 -3.83
CA PHE A 71 10.93 -6.10 -4.69
C PHE A 71 11.87 -4.90 -4.48
N SER A 72 13.08 -5.13 -3.98
CA SER A 72 14.15 -4.12 -3.86
C SER A 72 15.27 -4.42 -4.87
N THR A 73 16.00 -3.41 -5.30
CA THR A 73 17.12 -3.59 -6.26
C THR A 73 18.38 -4.17 -5.62
N ARG A 74 18.42 -4.20 -4.29
CA ARG A 74 19.45 -4.83 -3.47
C ARG A 74 18.84 -5.24 -2.14
N GLU A 75 19.50 -6.19 -1.47
CA GLU A 75 19.23 -6.51 -0.08
C GLU A 75 19.81 -5.43 0.83
N TYR A 76 19.04 -5.06 1.86
CA TYR A 76 19.44 -4.16 2.92
C TYR A 76 18.52 -4.24 4.14
N SER A 77 19.08 -3.86 5.28
CA SER A 77 18.50 -3.66 6.61
C SER A 77 18.82 -2.25 7.10
N TYR A 78 18.25 -1.86 8.23
CA TYR A 78 18.56 -0.56 8.87
C TYR A 78 19.74 -0.64 9.84
N VAL A 79 20.17 -1.85 10.20
CA VAL A 79 21.38 -2.13 10.96
C VAL A 79 22.10 -3.26 10.25
N GLU A 80 23.28 -2.96 9.72
CA GLU A 80 24.13 -3.90 8.98
C GLU A 80 25.40 -4.27 9.77
N GLN A 81 25.67 -3.57 10.88
CA GLN A 81 26.83 -3.88 11.71
C GLN A 81 26.52 -5.07 12.62
N ASP A 82 27.27 -6.16 12.42
CA ASP A 82 27.23 -7.34 13.28
C ASP A 82 27.49 -6.98 14.75
N GLY A 83 26.63 -7.48 15.64
CA GLY A 83 26.74 -7.28 17.08
C GLY A 83 26.19 -5.95 17.61
N ASP A 84 25.56 -5.12 16.77
CA ASP A 84 24.92 -3.87 17.21
C ASP A 84 23.52 -4.10 17.80
N PHE A 85 23.47 -4.78 18.95
CA PHE A 85 22.22 -5.02 19.69
C PHE A 85 21.62 -3.75 20.32
N GLU A 86 22.41 -2.67 20.40
CA GLU A 86 21.99 -1.38 20.95
C GLU A 86 21.47 -0.42 19.88
N LEU A 87 21.43 -0.85 18.60
CA LEU A 87 20.96 -0.06 17.46
C LEU A 87 21.71 1.26 17.26
N LYS A 88 22.99 1.33 17.64
CA LYS A 88 23.83 2.54 17.53
C LYS A 88 24.05 2.99 16.09
N THR A 89 23.99 2.06 15.15
CA THR A 89 24.18 2.30 13.72
C THR A 89 22.88 2.27 12.93
N PHE A 90 21.73 2.23 13.61
CA PHE A 90 20.44 2.28 12.94
C PHE A 90 20.33 3.53 12.06
N SER A 91 20.05 3.32 10.79
CA SER A 91 19.71 4.37 9.84
C SER A 91 18.73 3.85 8.82
N LEU A 92 17.77 4.71 8.44
CA LEU A 92 16.99 4.48 7.23
C LEU A 92 17.93 4.49 6.02
N ALA A 93 17.59 3.70 5.00
CA ALA A 93 18.37 3.62 3.78
C ALA A 93 17.90 4.70 2.79
N LYS A 94 18.71 4.94 1.75
CA LYS A 94 18.36 5.89 0.68
C LYS A 94 17.02 5.53 0.03
N GLU A 95 16.70 4.24 -0.10
CA GLU A 95 15.47 3.73 -0.68
C GLU A 95 14.24 4.19 0.10
N ASP A 96 14.35 4.29 1.43
CA ASP A 96 13.27 4.81 2.27
C ASP A 96 13.02 6.28 1.97
N PHE A 97 14.02 7.07 1.61
CA PHE A 97 13.82 8.48 1.26
C PHE A 97 13.41 8.69 -0.21
N GLU A 98 14.07 8.00 -1.13
CA GLU A 98 13.96 8.20 -2.58
C GLU A 98 12.80 7.41 -3.23
N TYR A 99 12.37 6.30 -2.62
CA TYR A 99 11.35 5.43 -3.20
C TYR A 99 10.10 5.32 -2.32
N LYS A 100 10.26 5.25 -1.00
CA LYS A 100 9.12 5.13 -0.07
C LYS A 100 8.62 6.49 0.42
N ALA A 101 9.50 7.35 0.93
CA ALA A 101 9.17 8.68 1.47
C ALA A 101 8.90 9.70 0.37
N SER A 102 9.51 9.51 -0.80
CA SER A 102 9.10 10.22 -2.04
C SER A 102 7.60 10.05 -2.33
N PHE A 103 6.95 9.04 -1.73
CA PHE A 103 5.53 8.71 -1.87
C PHE A 103 4.70 8.74 -0.57
N GLU A 104 5.31 8.97 0.59
CA GLU A 104 4.56 9.32 1.81
C GLU A 104 3.72 10.60 1.61
N VAL A 105 4.10 11.44 0.64
CA VAL A 105 3.78 12.86 0.60
C VAL A 105 2.63 13.27 -0.33
N LEU A 106 2.27 12.51 -1.36
CA LEU A 106 1.25 12.98 -2.33
C LEU A 106 -0.10 12.25 -2.33
N THR A 107 -0.24 11.15 -1.59
CA THR A 107 -1.49 10.37 -1.63
C THR A 107 -2.00 9.92 -0.28
N PHE A 108 -1.13 9.79 0.71
CA PHE A 108 -1.55 9.51 2.08
C PHE A 108 -2.44 10.65 2.67
N VAL A 109 -2.42 11.85 2.06
CA VAL A 109 -2.84 13.12 2.69
C VAL A 109 -3.99 13.87 2.00
N LEU A 110 -4.30 13.68 0.72
CA LEU A 110 -5.27 14.58 0.06
C LEU A 110 -6.75 14.16 0.12
N TYR A 111 -7.11 12.89 0.37
CA TYR A 111 -8.53 12.48 0.27
C TYR A 111 -9.06 11.39 1.24
N SER A 112 -8.26 10.69 2.04
CA SER A 112 -8.78 9.49 2.74
C SER A 112 -8.14 9.21 4.10
N ASN A 113 -8.98 8.77 5.05
CA ASN A 113 -8.63 8.30 6.41
C ASN A 113 -7.91 6.93 6.35
N LEU A 114 -6.76 6.86 5.67
CA LEU A 114 -5.99 5.64 5.49
C LEU A 114 -5.42 5.12 6.80
N LYS A 115 -5.50 3.80 7.01
CA LYS A 115 -4.91 3.11 8.16
C LYS A 115 -3.67 2.36 7.70
N ALA A 116 -2.54 2.62 8.35
CA ALA A 116 -1.36 1.77 8.20
C ALA A 116 -1.66 0.39 8.80
N SER A 117 -1.46 -0.68 8.03
CA SER A 117 -1.50 -2.04 8.57
C SER A 117 -0.17 -2.35 9.25
N LYS A 118 -0.26 -2.96 10.43
CA LYS A 118 0.88 -3.65 11.05
C LYS A 118 1.33 -4.82 10.20
#